data_AF-A0A950DFZ2-F1
#
_entry.id   AF-A0A950DFZ2-F1
#
_cell.length_a   1.000
_cell.length_b   1.000
_cell.length_c   1.000
_cell.angle_alpha   90.00
_cell.angle_beta   90.00
_cell.angle_gamma   90.00
#
_symmetry.space_group_name_H-M   'P 1'
#
loop_
_entity.id
_entity.type
_entity.pdbx_description
1 polymer ?
#
loop_
_entity_poly.entity_id
_entity_poly.type
_entity_poly.pdbx_seq_one_letter_code
_entity_poly.pdbx_strand_id
1 'polypeptide(L)'
;MNAEEKAIAAVLAKYQDALNQSNTDAVMKLYAADGVFMPQNSPSSVGAQAVRKAYDAVFDAIKLTVKFDIAEVRQLGPEWAFARTNSAGRVKVNATGETSAEGNQELFVFQKIEDTWKIARYCFSTTNPAAQS
;
A
#
# COMPACT_ATOMS: atom_id res chain seq x y z
N MET A 1 -5.69 20.31 2.12
CA MET A 1 -6.36 19.22 1.40
C MET A 1 -7.76 19.65 0.99
N ASN A 2 -8.10 19.54 -0.29
CA ASN A 2 -9.47 19.68 -0.78
C ASN A 2 -10.32 18.43 -0.41
N ALA A 3 -11.60 18.38 -0.82
CA ALA A 3 -12.48 17.26 -0.50
C ALA A 3 -11.99 15.91 -1.07
N GLU A 4 -11.46 15.92 -2.28
CA GLU A 4 -10.93 14.74 -2.96
C GLU A 4 -9.64 14.23 -2.29
N GLU A 5 -8.73 15.14 -1.93
CA GLU A 5 -7.50 14.83 -1.22
C GLU A 5 -7.80 14.24 0.18
N LYS A 6 -8.86 14.69 0.86
CA LYS A 6 -9.34 14.07 2.11
C LYS A 6 -9.91 12.68 1.88
N ALA A 7 -10.64 12.46 0.78
CA ALA A 7 -11.16 11.13 0.43
C ALA A 7 -10.02 10.14 0.13
N ILE A 8 -8.97 10.58 -0.56
CA ILE A 8 -7.76 9.79 -0.81
C ILE A 8 -7.03 9.46 0.49
N ALA A 9 -6.89 10.44 1.41
CA ALA A 9 -6.32 10.19 2.73
C ALA A 9 -7.12 9.12 3.51
N ALA A 10 -8.45 9.09 3.36
CA ALA A 10 -9.29 8.05 3.94
C ALA A 10 -9.09 6.67 3.27
N VAL A 11 -8.80 6.61 1.97
CA VAL A 11 -8.40 5.36 1.28
C VAL A 11 -7.08 4.85 1.86
N LEU A 12 -6.08 5.72 2.05
CA LEU A 12 -4.80 5.36 2.67
C LEU A 12 -4.96 4.83 4.09
N ALA A 13 -5.82 5.45 4.91
CA ALA A 13 -6.12 4.95 6.25
C ALA A 13 -6.74 3.55 6.23
N LYS A 14 -7.73 3.30 5.35
CA LYS A 14 -8.32 1.97 5.16
C LYS A 14 -7.30 0.94 4.67
N TYR A 15 -6.37 1.36 3.81
CA TYR A 15 -5.31 0.49 3.31
C TYR A 15 -4.35 0.09 4.43
N GLN A 16 -3.91 1.05 5.26
CA GLN A 16 -3.13 0.77 6.47
C GLN A 16 -3.85 -0.22 7.40
N ASP A 17 -5.14 -0.02 7.65
CA ASP A 17 -5.93 -0.92 8.50
C ASP A 17 -6.00 -2.33 7.90
N ALA A 18 -6.20 -2.45 6.59
CA ALA A 18 -6.21 -3.73 5.88
C ALA A 18 -4.85 -4.45 5.96
N LEU A 19 -3.74 -3.72 5.87
CA LEU A 19 -2.38 -4.28 6.07
C LEU A 19 -2.19 -4.80 7.50
N ASN A 20 -2.56 -4.00 8.51
CA ASN A 20 -2.39 -4.35 9.93
C ASN A 20 -3.30 -5.52 10.36
N GLN A 21 -4.41 -5.73 9.66
CA GLN A 21 -5.33 -6.85 9.85
C GLN A 21 -4.98 -8.09 9.00
N SER A 22 -3.95 -8.02 8.15
CA SER A 22 -3.62 -9.08 7.19
C SER A 22 -4.83 -9.50 6.33
N ASN A 23 -5.62 -8.52 5.87
CA ASN A 23 -6.91 -8.76 5.23
C ASN A 23 -6.88 -8.47 3.73
N THR A 24 -6.63 -9.51 2.91
CA THR A 24 -6.58 -9.36 1.45
C THR A 24 -7.88 -8.84 0.87
N ASP A 25 -9.05 -9.28 1.36
CA ASP A 25 -10.33 -8.82 0.82
C ASP A 25 -10.55 -7.32 1.06
N ALA A 26 -10.12 -6.81 2.20
CA ALA A 26 -10.15 -5.38 2.49
C ALA A 26 -9.19 -4.61 1.58
N VAL A 27 -7.96 -5.12 1.34
CA VAL A 27 -7.02 -4.51 0.39
C VAL A 27 -7.61 -4.47 -1.01
N MET A 28 -8.15 -5.58 -1.50
CA MET A 28 -8.67 -5.70 -2.87
C MET A 28 -9.84 -4.77 -3.14
N LYS A 29 -10.66 -4.43 -2.13
CA LYS A 29 -11.72 -3.42 -2.26
C LYS A 29 -11.20 -2.02 -2.55
N LEU A 30 -9.94 -1.73 -2.22
CA LEU A 30 -9.32 -0.41 -2.41
C LEU A 30 -8.60 -0.28 -3.75
N TYR A 31 -8.32 -1.39 -4.44
CA TYR A 31 -7.64 -1.39 -5.73
C TYR A 31 -8.62 -1.18 -6.90
N ALA A 32 -8.11 -0.58 -7.97
CA ALA A 32 -8.75 -0.62 -9.28
C ALA A 32 -8.64 -2.03 -9.88
N ALA A 33 -9.53 -2.39 -10.81
CA ALA A 33 -9.53 -3.72 -11.42
C ALA A 33 -8.24 -4.02 -12.21
N ASP A 34 -7.66 -3.00 -12.85
CA ASP A 34 -6.37 -3.04 -13.55
C ASP A 34 -5.19 -2.63 -12.65
N GLY A 35 -5.39 -2.61 -11.33
CA GLY A 35 -4.42 -2.13 -10.36
C GLY A 35 -3.06 -2.81 -10.46
N VAL A 36 -1.98 -2.07 -10.18
CA VAL A 36 -0.61 -2.60 -10.19
C VAL A 36 0.04 -2.42 -8.83
N PHE A 37 0.56 -3.52 -8.30
CA PHE A 37 1.35 -3.55 -7.07
C PHE A 37 2.81 -3.82 -7.41
N MET A 38 3.71 -2.94 -6.96
CA MET A 38 5.14 -2.98 -7.27
C MET A 38 5.94 -3.07 -5.97
N PRO A 39 6.00 -4.26 -5.34
CA PRO A 39 6.78 -4.46 -4.14
C PRO A 39 8.28 -4.40 -4.42
N GLN A 40 9.04 -3.94 -3.43
CA GLN A 40 10.50 -3.96 -3.51
C GLN A 40 11.04 -5.37 -3.79
N ASN A 41 12.14 -5.45 -4.55
CA ASN A 41 12.86 -6.70 -4.86
C ASN A 41 12.01 -7.77 -5.58
N SER A 42 10.92 -7.38 -6.24
CA SER A 42 10.01 -8.32 -6.91
C SER A 42 9.42 -7.72 -8.19
N PRO A 43 9.06 -8.54 -9.20
CA PRO A 43 8.32 -8.08 -10.35
C PRO A 43 6.93 -7.53 -9.97
N SER A 44 6.42 -6.60 -10.77
CA SER A 44 5.09 -6.03 -10.58
C SER A 44 3.98 -7.08 -10.72
N SER A 45 2.98 -7.01 -9.84
CA SER A 45 1.73 -7.76 -9.94
C SER A 45 0.68 -6.89 -10.62
N VAL A 46 0.18 -7.31 -11.78
CA VAL A 46 -0.69 -6.51 -12.66
C VAL A 46 -2.10 -7.12 -12.71
N GLY A 47 -3.11 -6.31 -12.38
CA GLY A 47 -4.51 -6.70 -12.39
C GLY A 47 -4.96 -7.44 -11.12
N ALA A 48 -6.27 -7.44 -10.86
CA ALA A 48 -6.84 -7.88 -9.59
C ALA A 48 -6.42 -9.28 -9.13
N GLN A 49 -6.31 -10.25 -10.05
CA GLN A 49 -5.92 -11.62 -9.70
C GLN A 49 -4.46 -11.70 -9.23
N ALA A 50 -3.54 -11.05 -9.94
CA ALA A 50 -2.12 -11.05 -9.58
C ALA A 50 -1.88 -10.28 -8.28
N VAL A 51 -2.53 -9.13 -8.12
CA VAL A 51 -2.46 -8.32 -6.89
C VAL A 51 -2.97 -9.10 -5.68
N ARG A 52 -4.12 -9.78 -5.80
CA ARG A 52 -4.64 -10.66 -4.73
C ARG A 52 -3.61 -11.72 -4.34
N LYS A 53 -3.10 -12.46 -5.32
CA LYS A 53 -2.11 -13.52 -5.06
C LYS A 53 -0.87 -12.99 -4.35
N ALA A 54 -0.43 -11.78 -4.70
CA ALA A 54 0.70 -11.13 -4.03
C ALA A 54 0.38 -10.79 -2.56
N TYR A 55 -0.79 -10.22 -2.26
CA TYR A 55 -1.18 -9.93 -0.87
C TYR A 55 -1.43 -11.19 -0.04
N ASP A 56 -2.04 -12.23 -0.62
CA ASP A 56 -2.19 -13.53 0.05
C ASP A 56 -0.80 -14.07 0.44
N ALA A 57 0.15 -14.07 -0.48
CA ALA A 57 1.53 -14.51 -0.21
C ALA A 57 2.24 -13.64 0.85
N VAL A 58 2.03 -12.32 0.82
CA VAL A 58 2.57 -11.40 1.84
C VAL A 58 1.99 -11.74 3.21
N PHE A 59 0.67 -11.88 3.35
CA PHE A 59 0.03 -12.11 4.64
C PHE A 59 0.22 -13.53 5.17
N ASP A 60 0.44 -14.51 4.30
CA ASP A 60 0.89 -15.84 4.69
C ASP A 60 2.31 -15.79 5.27
N ALA A 61 3.21 -15.01 4.65
CA ALA A 61 4.61 -14.94 5.06
C ALA A 61 4.85 -14.07 6.30
N ILE A 62 4.18 -12.91 6.38
CA ILE A 62 4.47 -11.88 7.37
C ILE A 62 3.21 -11.22 7.94
N LYS A 63 3.32 -10.72 9.17
CA LYS A 63 2.38 -9.79 9.79
C LYS A 63 3.00 -8.40 9.87
N LEU A 64 2.28 -7.41 9.35
CA LEU A 64 2.65 -6.00 9.42
C LEU A 64 1.95 -5.32 10.59
N THR A 65 2.67 -4.43 11.26
CA THR A 65 2.12 -3.44 12.18
C THR A 65 2.75 -2.11 11.84
N VAL A 66 2.11 -1.35 10.94
CA VAL A 66 2.66 -0.15 10.32
C VAL A 66 1.73 1.05 10.53
N LYS A 67 2.34 2.23 10.54
CA LYS A 67 1.65 3.52 10.52
C LYS A 67 2.15 4.35 9.35
N PHE A 68 1.22 4.90 8.58
CA PHE A 68 1.50 5.79 7.47
C PHE A 68 1.53 7.24 7.97
N ASP A 69 2.50 7.98 7.47
CA ASP A 69 2.58 9.44 7.51
C ASP A 69 2.40 9.97 6.09
N ILE A 70 1.38 10.80 5.89
CA ILE A 70 1.04 11.33 4.57
C ILE A 70 1.89 12.57 4.30
N ALA A 71 2.91 12.40 3.47
CA ALA A 71 3.81 13.49 3.09
C ALA A 71 3.16 14.43 2.07
N GLU A 72 2.40 13.89 1.11
CA GLU A 72 1.64 14.69 0.16
C GLU A 72 0.44 13.93 -0.42
N VAL A 73 -0.61 14.68 -0.76
CA VAL A 73 -1.70 14.23 -1.64
C VAL A 73 -1.99 15.37 -2.60
N ARG A 74 -2.05 15.07 -3.90
CA ARG A 74 -2.31 16.06 -4.94
C ARG A 74 -3.26 15.50 -5.97
N GLN A 75 -4.38 16.19 -6.15
CA GLN A 75 -5.28 15.94 -7.28
C GLN A 75 -4.67 16.51 -8.55
N LEU A 76 -4.59 15.68 -9.60
CA LEU A 76 -4.05 16.04 -10.91
C LEU A 76 -5.15 16.35 -11.93
N GLY A 77 -6.36 15.84 -11.69
CA GLY A 77 -7.54 16.04 -12.52
C GLY A 77 -8.80 15.50 -11.84
N PRO A 78 -9.96 15.51 -12.53
CA PRO A 78 -11.22 15.06 -11.93
C PRO A 78 -11.16 13.59 -11.45
N GLU A 79 -10.38 12.77 -12.13
CA GLU A 79 -10.33 11.32 -11.90
C GLU A 79 -8.95 10.81 -11.50
N TRP A 80 -7.93 11.67 -11.39
CA TRP A 80 -6.56 11.24 -11.11
C TRP A 80 -5.92 12.06 -9.99
N ALA A 81 -5.17 11.36 -9.14
CA ALA A 81 -4.40 11.95 -8.06
C ALA A 81 -3.18 11.09 -7.73
N PHE A 82 -2.20 11.66 -7.04
CA PHE A 82 -1.13 10.89 -6.43
C PHE A 82 -0.97 11.23 -4.96
N ALA A 83 -0.37 10.31 -4.21
CA ALA A 83 0.08 10.56 -2.84
C ALA A 83 1.46 9.97 -2.63
N ARG A 84 2.27 10.65 -1.82
CA ARG A 84 3.50 10.10 -1.26
C ARG A 84 3.32 9.95 0.23
N THR A 85 3.72 8.81 0.74
CA THR A 85 3.72 8.54 2.18
C THR A 85 5.11 8.07 2.61
N ASN A 86 5.29 8.10 3.93
CA ASN A 86 6.29 7.30 4.60
C ASN A 86 5.56 6.35 5.55
N SER A 87 6.08 5.15 5.73
CA SER A 87 5.57 4.23 6.74
C SER A 87 6.68 3.75 7.64
N ALA A 88 6.32 3.48 8.89
CA ALA A 88 7.21 2.87 9.87
C ALA A 88 6.43 1.95 10.80
N GLY A 89 7.11 0.95 11.32
CA GLY A 89 6.52 0.01 12.24
C GLY A 89 7.35 -1.23 12.45
N ARG A 90 6.68 -2.38 12.44
CA ARG A 90 7.30 -3.69 12.64
C ARG A 90 6.76 -4.69 11.63
N VAL A 91 7.62 -5.60 11.20
CA VAL A 91 7.26 -6.79 10.47
C VAL A 91 7.60 -8.01 11.31
N LYS A 92 6.66 -8.95 11.43
CA LYS A 92 6.86 -10.25 12.06
C LYS A 92 6.81 -11.34 10.99
N VAL A 93 7.83 -12.20 10.94
CA VAL A 93 7.82 -13.39 10.08
C VAL A 93 6.93 -14.45 10.72
N ASN A 94 5.91 -14.93 10.03
CA ASN A 94 4.93 -15.85 10.60
C ASN A 94 5.56 -17.21 10.94
N ALA A 95 6.45 -17.71 10.09
CA ALA A 95 7.07 -19.02 10.24
C ALA A 95 8.02 -19.12 11.45
N THR A 96 8.80 -18.07 11.73
CA THR A 96 9.83 -18.07 12.79
C THR A 96 9.41 -17.28 14.03
N GLY A 97 8.45 -16.37 13.88
CA GLY A 97 8.05 -15.43 14.93
C GLY A 97 9.00 -14.24 15.11
N GLU A 98 10.12 -14.21 14.37
CA GLU A 98 11.09 -13.12 14.42
C GLU A 98 10.45 -11.80 14.01
N THR A 99 10.89 -10.70 14.64
CA THR A 99 10.36 -9.37 14.37
C THR A 99 11.48 -8.38 14.13
N SER A 100 11.36 -7.58 13.08
CA SER A 100 12.30 -6.50 12.75
C SER A 100 11.56 -5.17 12.57
N ALA A 101 12.33 -4.07 12.58
CA ALA A 101 11.81 -2.76 12.26
C ALA A 101 11.40 -2.71 10.78
N GLU A 102 10.28 -2.07 10.51
CA GLU A 102 9.77 -1.79 9.18
C GLU A 102 9.84 -0.28 8.93
N GLY A 103 10.18 0.10 7.70
CA GLY A 103 10.28 1.49 7.28
C GLY A 103 10.34 1.61 5.77
N ASN A 104 9.42 2.37 5.19
CA ASN A 104 9.29 2.54 3.74
C ASN A 104 8.97 4.00 3.34
N GLN A 105 9.20 4.28 2.07
CA GLN A 105 8.61 5.41 1.35
C GLN A 105 7.75 4.87 0.21
N GLU A 106 6.62 5.52 -0.04
CA GLU A 106 5.61 5.01 -0.97
C GLU A 106 5.19 6.06 -1.99
N LEU A 107 4.88 5.61 -3.21
CA LEU A 107 4.17 6.38 -4.22
C LEU A 107 2.88 5.65 -4.60
N PHE A 108 1.76 6.34 -4.42
CA PHE A 108 0.44 5.90 -4.84
C PHE A 108 -0.07 6.77 -5.98
N VAL A 109 -0.62 6.13 -7.00
CA VAL A 109 -1.46 6.78 -8.01
C VAL A 109 -2.88 6.27 -7.84
N PHE A 110 -3.82 7.19 -7.75
CA PHE A 110 -5.24 6.90 -7.57
C PHE A 110 -6.02 7.25 -8.83
N GLN A 111 -7.03 6.43 -9.12
CA GLN A 111 -8.05 6.70 -10.11
C GLN A 111 -9.43 6.74 -9.44
N LYS A 112 -10.27 7.69 -9.78
CA LYS A 112 -11.68 7.70 -9.39
C LYS A 112 -12.47 6.82 -10.37
N ILE A 113 -13.16 5.81 -9.86
CA ILE A 113 -13.99 4.86 -10.61
C ILE A 113 -15.37 4.86 -9.95
N GLU A 114 -16.42 5.22 -10.70
CA GLU A 114 -17.80 5.31 -10.18
C GLU A 114 -17.86 6.12 -8.87
N ASP A 115 -17.31 7.34 -8.90
CA ASP A 115 -17.18 8.27 -7.77
C ASP A 115 -16.36 7.79 -6.56
N THR A 116 -15.71 6.63 -6.67
CA THR A 116 -14.87 6.05 -5.61
C THR A 116 -13.39 6.10 -6.00
N TRP A 117 -12.56 6.69 -5.14
CA TRP A 117 -11.11 6.63 -5.32
C TRP A 117 -10.57 5.22 -5.07
N LYS A 118 -9.73 4.74 -5.99
CA LYS A 118 -9.09 3.43 -5.97
C LYS A 118 -7.60 3.57 -6.20
N ILE A 119 -6.81 2.68 -5.60
CA ILE A 119 -5.38 2.54 -5.88
C ILE A 119 -5.24 1.97 -7.29
N ALA A 120 -4.74 2.79 -8.22
CA ALA A 120 -4.43 2.37 -9.58
C ALA A 120 -3.00 1.82 -9.65
N ARG A 121 -2.01 2.50 -9.08
CA ARG A 121 -0.62 2.03 -9.03
C ARG A 121 -0.05 2.27 -7.64
N TYR A 122 0.72 1.31 -7.13
CA TYR A 122 1.40 1.43 -5.85
C TYR A 122 2.83 0.90 -5.96
N CYS A 123 3.80 1.74 -5.61
CA CYS A 123 5.22 1.40 -5.48
C CYS A 123 5.71 1.75 -4.09
N PHE A 124 6.64 0.98 -3.55
CA PHE A 124 7.34 1.34 -2.33
C PHE A 124 8.78 0.84 -2.32
N SER A 125 9.61 1.49 -1.50
CA SER A 125 10.99 1.06 -1.24
C SER A 125 11.36 1.28 0.22
N THR A 126 12.20 0.36 0.74
CA THR A 126 12.71 0.44 2.11
C THR A 126 13.51 1.70 2.35
N THR A 127 13.25 2.34 3.49
CA THR A 127 14.09 3.40 4.05
C THR A 127 15.00 2.90 5.16
N ASN A 128 14.86 1.62 5.56
CA ASN A 128 15.80 1.01 6.48
C ASN A 128 17.19 0.90 5.81
N PRO A 129 18.28 1.06 6.58
CA PRO A 129 19.63 0.87 6.06
C PRO A 129 19.78 -0.50 5.41
N ALA A 130 20.57 -0.56 4.33
CA ALA A 130 20.98 -1.83 3.75
C ALA A 130 21.69 -2.67 4.84
N ALA A 131 21.48 -3.99 4.81
CA ALA A 131 22.27 -4.88 5.64
C ALA A 131 23.76 -4.65 5.32
N GLN A 132 24.56 -4.34 6.34
CA GLN A 132 26.00 -4.22 6.16
C GLN A 132 26.53 -5.62 5.86
N SER A 133 27.15 -5.77 4.69
CA SER A 133 27.86 -6.98 4.24
C SER A 133 29.21 -7.13 4.92
#